data_AF-A0A929IC64-F1
#
_entry.id   AF-A0A929IC64-F1
#
_cell.length_a   1.000
_cell.length_b   1.000
_cell.length_c   1.000
_cell.angle_alpha   90.00
_cell.angle_beta   90.00
_cell.angle_gamma   90.00
#
_symmetry.space_group_name_H-M   'P 1'
#
loop_
_entity.id
_entity.type
_entity.pdbx_description
1 polymer ?
#
loop_
_entity_poly.entity_id
_entity_poly.type
_entity_poly.pdbx_seq_one_letter_code
_entity_poly.pdbx_strand_id
1 'polypeptide(L)'
;MSSNDKTAGKPNVRYTNVGRNAACPCGSGKRFKHCHGAISNLDPHADSDQQLPEVQYCTVDGWYYRLQAGQHLFAVRKTGDKTLLLDNSLQLLVGMSRFDSLDQQINRCALKHGVNRYDASILGLKQFSQYFIQQGLLRSSSDVLAGLKKSADARKKNRASFAGISIRTCDAPDSLQQQLLSLVRRKIKWGASDPIYIFDDSKTALAQQQNHELSKRFSKQLEVYYMGLEWQHDFVNKIINALPEFEGLVESMLLPRVGVLFSAGRLTNLMTLFFAGKQFLVFDDDRLLDESRRSADSINDQIVFGQSCEWNLQGFQSVEVAENSSVIMDGDPLGRHKSVLGLSLAEFLEMNSRYLISDDSFAGLTANEVDNYQADSIILTTGNGLFGSPGKRDGRFLFFQKYSKTPAPWHKNTTGNEKDRGYEYLLDGGCCWEAVGQLSVRGFTVATAAGVDAGRLLPPTISVARAEDTLQHTMTHLLYPQSVHIEFPWALAHNRTVKHWRNDTFNKPPGFGLGELICILASEQQEL
;
A
#
# COMPACT_ATOMS: atom_id res chain seq x y z
N MET A 1 3.45 -16.08 68.33
CA MET A 1 4.10 -15.30 67.25
C MET A 1 4.71 -16.32 66.29
N SER A 2 3.97 -16.90 65.33
CA SER A 2 3.64 -16.36 63.97
C SER A 2 4.82 -15.58 63.36
N SER A 3 5.33 -15.84 62.16
CA SER A 3 4.83 -16.57 60.97
C SER A 3 6.03 -16.75 60.01
N ASN A 4 6.31 -17.97 59.56
CA ASN A 4 6.08 -18.48 58.19
C ASN A 4 6.91 -17.81 57.08
N ASP A 5 8.02 -18.48 56.77
CA ASP A 5 8.80 -18.34 55.53
C ASP A 5 8.39 -19.47 54.57
N LYS A 6 7.72 -19.12 53.44
CA LYS A 6 7.43 -20.02 52.30
C LYS A 6 7.22 -19.21 51.01
N THR A 7 8.30 -18.87 50.31
CA THR A 7 8.26 -18.52 48.89
C THR A 7 8.76 -19.71 48.07
N ALA A 8 7.88 -20.68 47.83
CA ALA A 8 8.11 -21.73 46.83
C ALA A 8 7.57 -21.24 45.48
N GLY A 9 8.46 -21.12 44.49
CA GLY A 9 8.09 -20.82 43.10
C GLY A 9 7.10 -21.86 42.56
N LYS A 10 5.99 -21.38 41.96
CA LYS A 10 5.03 -22.25 41.28
C LYS A 10 5.62 -22.72 39.94
N PRO A 11 5.63 -24.03 39.64
CA PRO A 11 6.09 -24.52 38.35
C PRO A 11 5.09 -24.13 37.25
N ASN A 12 5.62 -23.72 36.09
CA ASN A 12 4.85 -23.48 34.87
C ASN A 12 4.47 -24.84 34.26
N VAL A 13 3.38 -25.44 34.75
CA VAL A 13 2.92 -26.77 34.31
C VAL A 13 2.01 -26.62 33.10
N ARG A 14 2.41 -27.19 31.95
CA ARG A 14 1.54 -27.36 30.78
C ARG A 14 0.37 -28.28 31.16
N TYR A 15 -0.87 -27.77 31.10
CA TYR A 15 -2.10 -28.51 31.46
C TYR A 15 -2.59 -29.47 30.34
N THR A 16 -1.67 -30.11 29.62
CA THR A 16 -1.99 -31.12 28.62
C THR A 16 -2.47 -32.38 29.35
N ASN A 17 -3.76 -32.72 29.24
CA ASN A 17 -4.45 -33.93 29.78
C ASN A 17 -5.21 -33.80 31.11
N VAL A 18 -5.53 -32.60 31.60
CA VAL A 18 -6.41 -32.47 32.79
C VAL A 18 -7.88 -32.54 32.37
N GLY A 19 -8.57 -33.61 32.79
CA GLY A 19 -10.00 -33.78 32.50
C GLY A 19 -10.85 -32.64 33.09
N ARG A 20 -11.90 -32.22 32.36
CA ARG A 20 -12.78 -31.08 32.73
C ARG A 20 -13.34 -31.15 34.17
N ASN A 21 -13.59 -32.35 34.69
CA ASN A 21 -14.08 -32.59 36.06
C ASN A 21 -12.99 -33.00 37.06
N ALA A 22 -11.74 -33.15 36.64
CA ALA A 22 -10.63 -33.49 37.52
C ALA A 22 -10.31 -32.31 38.47
N ALA A 23 -9.67 -32.62 39.60
CA ALA A 23 -9.14 -31.59 40.49
C ALA A 23 -8.14 -30.69 39.73
N CYS A 24 -8.24 -29.38 39.94
CA CYS A 24 -7.40 -28.42 39.24
C CYS A 24 -5.94 -28.53 39.77
N PRO A 25 -4.92 -28.69 38.89
CA PRO A 25 -3.55 -28.94 39.33
C PRO A 25 -2.87 -27.76 40.03
N CYS A 26 -3.49 -26.58 40.01
CA CYS A 26 -3.04 -25.42 40.78
C CYS A 26 -3.22 -25.57 42.31
N GLY A 27 -3.81 -26.67 42.78
CA GLY A 27 -4.02 -26.94 44.21
C GLY A 27 -5.22 -26.21 44.82
N SER A 28 -6.10 -25.61 44.00
CA SER A 28 -7.24 -24.81 44.49
C SER A 28 -8.37 -25.62 45.14
N GLY A 29 -8.31 -26.96 45.09
CA GLY A 29 -9.40 -27.84 45.54
C GLY A 29 -10.65 -27.83 44.65
N LYS A 30 -10.73 -26.96 43.63
CA LYS A 30 -11.85 -26.88 42.69
C LYS A 30 -11.63 -27.84 41.50
N ARG A 31 -12.72 -28.25 40.83
CA ARG A 31 -12.62 -28.95 39.53
C ARG A 31 -12.10 -28.00 38.46
N PHE A 32 -11.35 -28.52 37.48
CA PHE A 32 -10.70 -27.71 36.44
C PHE A 32 -11.68 -26.74 35.76
N LYS A 33 -12.89 -27.19 35.39
CA LYS A 33 -13.96 -26.36 34.80
C LYS A 33 -14.54 -25.25 35.69
N HIS A 34 -14.20 -25.21 36.97
CA HIS A 34 -14.64 -24.22 37.94
C HIS A 34 -13.47 -23.36 38.45
N CYS A 35 -12.28 -23.54 37.86
CA CYS A 35 -11.05 -22.81 38.14
C CYS A 35 -10.49 -22.31 36.79
N HIS A 36 -9.29 -22.73 36.39
CA HIS A 36 -8.65 -22.31 35.13
C HIS A 36 -9.41 -22.71 33.85
N GLY A 37 -10.39 -23.61 33.93
CA GLY A 37 -11.31 -23.96 32.84
C GLY A 37 -12.68 -23.26 32.91
N ALA A 38 -12.90 -22.33 33.84
CA ALA A 38 -14.12 -21.53 33.95
C ALA A 38 -13.88 -20.14 33.36
N ILE A 39 -14.73 -19.70 32.43
CA ILE A 39 -14.75 -18.31 31.96
C ILE A 39 -15.30 -17.37 33.05
N SER A 40 -16.00 -17.91 34.06
CA SER A 40 -16.79 -17.14 35.03
C SER A 40 -16.24 -17.05 36.45
N ASN A 41 -15.08 -17.65 36.77
CA ASN A 41 -14.53 -17.66 38.14
C ASN A 41 -13.09 -17.14 38.21
N LEU A 42 -12.88 -15.94 37.70
CA LEU A 42 -11.65 -15.20 37.90
C LEU A 42 -11.89 -14.17 39.01
N ASP A 43 -11.00 -14.17 39.99
CA ASP A 43 -11.05 -13.33 41.18
C ASP A 43 -11.00 -11.84 40.75
N PRO A 44 -12.04 -11.02 41.04
CA PRO A 44 -12.08 -9.61 40.65
C PRO A 44 -11.00 -8.74 41.34
N HIS A 45 -10.21 -9.32 42.25
CA HIS A 45 -9.19 -8.63 43.05
C HIS A 45 -7.74 -8.98 42.69
N ALA A 46 -7.48 -9.68 41.58
CA ALA A 46 -6.12 -9.80 41.06
C ALA A 46 -5.71 -8.48 40.39
N ASP A 47 -4.85 -7.70 41.07
CA ASP A 47 -4.23 -6.41 40.68
C ASP A 47 -4.68 -5.86 39.31
N SER A 48 -5.75 -5.07 39.34
CA SER A 48 -6.33 -4.39 38.18
C SER A 48 -5.55 -3.16 37.70
N ASP A 49 -4.42 -2.84 38.34
CA ASP A 49 -3.62 -1.64 38.08
C ASP A 49 -2.34 -1.90 37.26
N GLN A 50 -2.14 -3.12 36.75
CA GLN A 50 -1.14 -3.32 35.70
C GLN A 50 -1.67 -2.72 34.40
N GLN A 51 -1.26 -1.48 34.13
CA GLN A 51 -1.39 -0.81 32.85
C GLN A 51 -0.88 -1.78 31.78
N LEU A 52 -1.78 -2.23 30.91
CA LEU A 52 -1.40 -3.09 29.80
C LEU A 52 -0.39 -2.32 28.94
N PRO A 53 0.62 -2.99 28.35
CA PRO A 53 1.59 -2.31 27.50
C PRO A 53 0.85 -1.53 26.40
N GLU A 54 1.29 -0.31 26.10
CA GLU A 54 0.78 0.50 24.97
C GLU A 54 1.06 -0.12 23.58
N VAL A 55 1.67 -1.32 23.57
CA VAL A 55 2.04 -2.08 22.38
C VAL A 55 0.81 -2.70 21.73
N GLN A 56 0.78 -2.72 20.40
CA GLN A 56 -0.27 -3.38 19.63
C GLN A 56 0.01 -4.88 19.48
N TYR A 57 -1.03 -5.70 19.48
CA TYR A 57 -0.92 -7.16 19.31
C TYR A 57 -1.79 -7.65 18.17
N CYS A 58 -1.41 -8.75 17.52
CA CYS A 58 -2.30 -9.49 16.63
C CYS A 58 -2.11 -10.99 16.83
N THR A 59 -3.15 -11.77 16.54
CA THR A 59 -3.04 -13.23 16.47
C THR A 59 -2.05 -13.65 15.39
N VAL A 60 -1.16 -14.59 15.73
CA VAL A 60 -0.25 -15.20 14.76
C VAL A 60 -1.03 -15.96 13.69
N ASP A 61 -0.51 -16.03 12.46
CA ASP A 61 -1.17 -16.81 11.41
C ASP A 61 -1.16 -18.30 11.73
N GLY A 62 -2.26 -18.99 11.47
CA GLY A 62 -2.44 -20.40 11.84
C GLY A 62 -3.67 -21.06 11.26
N TRP A 63 -3.66 -22.39 11.29
CA TRP A 63 -4.78 -23.23 10.91
C TRP A 63 -5.61 -23.61 12.14
N TYR A 64 -6.92 -23.74 11.96
CA TYR A 64 -7.81 -24.25 13.00
C TYR A 64 -8.47 -25.55 12.53
N TYR A 65 -8.52 -26.54 13.42
CA TYR A 65 -9.18 -27.81 13.18
C TYR A 65 -10.16 -28.09 14.31
N ARG A 66 -11.42 -28.35 13.95
CA ARG A 66 -12.43 -28.77 14.93
C ARG A 66 -12.18 -30.23 15.30
N LEU A 67 -12.06 -30.53 16.60
CA LEU A 67 -11.85 -31.90 17.09
C LEU A 67 -13.16 -32.54 17.56
N GLN A 68 -13.74 -31.98 18.63
CA GLN A 68 -14.96 -32.48 19.29
C GLN A 68 -15.87 -31.29 19.65
N ALA A 69 -17.09 -31.54 20.15
CA ALA A 69 -18.01 -30.46 20.53
C ALA A 69 -17.36 -29.51 21.56
N GLY A 70 -17.06 -28.28 21.12
CA GLY A 70 -16.48 -27.22 21.96
C GLY A 70 -14.94 -27.14 21.98
N GLN A 71 -14.23 -27.98 21.20
CA GLN A 71 -12.76 -28.06 21.21
C GLN A 71 -12.15 -27.93 19.82
N HIS A 72 -11.12 -27.09 19.73
CA HIS A 72 -10.38 -26.79 18.51
C HIS A 72 -8.88 -26.96 18.73
N LEU A 73 -8.20 -27.42 17.70
CA LEU A 73 -6.75 -27.39 17.60
C LEU A 73 -6.36 -26.17 16.76
N PHE A 74 -5.65 -25.23 17.35
CA PHE A 74 -5.00 -24.14 16.62
C PHE A 74 -3.54 -24.52 16.38
N ALA A 75 -3.09 -24.49 15.14
CA ALA A 75 -1.72 -24.78 14.74
C ALA A 75 -1.09 -23.53 14.11
N VAL A 76 -0.04 -22.98 14.71
CA VAL A 76 0.68 -21.82 14.19
C VAL A 76 1.30 -22.20 12.85
N ARG A 77 1.03 -21.43 11.79
CA ARG A 77 1.45 -21.78 10.42
C ARG A 77 2.97 -21.89 10.30
N LYS A 78 3.69 -20.96 10.93
CA LYS A 78 5.14 -20.82 10.78
C LYS A 78 5.95 -21.84 11.57
N THR A 79 5.53 -22.15 12.80
CA THR A 79 6.27 -23.07 13.69
C THR A 79 5.68 -24.47 13.74
N GLY A 80 4.40 -24.62 13.37
CA GLY A 80 3.64 -25.85 13.53
C GLY A 80 3.22 -26.13 14.98
N ASP A 81 3.47 -25.20 15.91
CA ASP A 81 3.09 -25.35 17.32
C ASP A 81 1.58 -25.46 17.46
N LYS A 82 1.13 -26.37 18.32
CA LYS A 82 -0.29 -26.74 18.45
C LYS A 82 -0.81 -26.40 19.84
N THR A 83 -1.93 -25.68 19.89
CA THR A 83 -2.64 -25.34 21.12
C THR A 83 -4.09 -25.79 21.03
N LEU A 84 -4.55 -26.49 22.07
CA LEU A 84 -5.96 -26.84 22.22
C LEU A 84 -6.72 -25.64 22.79
N LEU A 85 -7.76 -25.20 22.09
CA LEU A 85 -8.60 -24.06 22.46
C LEU A 85 -10.06 -24.50 22.60
N LEU A 86 -10.80 -23.87 23.51
CA LEU A 86 -12.26 -23.98 23.57
C LEU A 86 -12.91 -22.99 22.58
N ASP A 87 -14.17 -23.22 22.19
CA ASP A 87 -14.92 -22.35 21.25
C ASP A 87 -14.75 -20.85 21.55
N ASN A 88 -14.98 -20.44 22.81
CA ASN A 88 -14.91 -19.04 23.20
C ASN A 88 -13.49 -18.47 23.15
N SER A 89 -12.48 -19.30 23.47
CA SER A 89 -11.07 -18.90 23.37
C SER A 89 -10.64 -18.75 21.91
N LEU A 90 -11.09 -19.64 21.02
CA LEU A 90 -10.86 -19.50 19.59
C LEU A 90 -11.56 -18.26 19.02
N GLN A 91 -12.82 -18.01 19.40
CA GLN A 91 -13.54 -16.81 18.96
C GLN A 91 -12.85 -15.52 19.40
N LEU A 92 -12.35 -15.47 20.64
CA LEU A 92 -11.56 -14.35 21.13
C LEU A 92 -10.27 -14.19 20.32
N LEU A 93 -9.51 -15.27 20.14
CA LEU A 93 -8.27 -15.26 19.37
C LEU A 93 -8.49 -14.80 17.92
N VAL A 94 -9.56 -15.26 17.26
CA VAL A 94 -9.93 -14.80 15.90
C VAL A 94 -10.37 -13.32 15.91
N GLY A 95 -11.02 -12.87 16.98
CA GLY A 95 -11.38 -11.46 17.19
C GLY A 95 -10.16 -10.53 17.33
N MET A 96 -9.01 -11.07 17.71
CA MET A 96 -7.71 -10.38 17.87
C MET A 96 -6.81 -10.48 16.63
N SER A 97 -7.39 -10.73 15.46
CA SER A 97 -6.67 -10.98 14.19
C SER A 97 -5.96 -9.77 13.58
N ARG A 98 -6.11 -8.57 14.14
CA ARG A 98 -5.51 -7.34 13.62
C ARG A 98 -4.75 -6.60 14.70
N PHE A 99 -3.61 -6.01 14.34
CA PHE A 99 -2.80 -5.15 15.20
C PHE A 99 -3.64 -4.01 15.75
N ASP A 100 -3.77 -4.01 17.06
CA ASP A 100 -4.49 -3.02 17.85
C ASP A 100 -4.06 -3.18 19.31
N SER A 101 -4.32 -2.17 20.14
CA SER A 101 -4.14 -2.27 21.60
C SER A 101 -5.07 -3.34 22.18
N LEU A 102 -4.62 -4.02 23.23
CA LEU A 102 -5.42 -5.05 23.90
C LEU A 102 -6.77 -4.52 24.39
N ASP A 103 -6.81 -3.31 24.94
CA ASP A 103 -8.06 -2.71 25.41
C ASP A 103 -9.06 -2.47 24.27
N GLN A 104 -8.61 -1.98 23.10
CA GLN A 104 -9.49 -1.82 21.93
C GLN A 104 -10.00 -3.17 21.40
N GLN A 105 -9.17 -4.20 21.38
CA GLN A 105 -9.58 -5.54 20.96
C GLN A 105 -10.60 -6.16 21.92
N ILE A 106 -10.35 -6.03 23.23
CA ILE A 106 -11.26 -6.52 24.28
C ILE A 106 -12.60 -5.79 24.20
N ASN A 107 -12.59 -4.47 24.03
CA ASN A 107 -13.81 -3.68 23.85
C ASN A 107 -14.60 -4.11 22.61
N ARG A 108 -13.92 -4.36 21.48
CA ARG A 108 -14.55 -4.84 20.25
C ARG A 108 -15.17 -6.23 20.45
N CYS A 109 -14.48 -7.13 21.13
CA CYS A 109 -14.99 -8.46 21.46
C CYS A 109 -16.20 -8.37 22.40
N ALA A 110 -16.11 -7.55 23.46
CA ALA A 110 -17.19 -7.34 24.41
C ALA A 110 -18.46 -6.82 23.71
N LEU A 111 -18.33 -5.81 22.83
CA LEU A 111 -19.44 -5.27 22.04
C LEU A 111 -20.07 -6.33 21.12
N LYS A 112 -19.25 -7.12 20.41
CA LYS A 112 -19.73 -8.18 19.51
C LYS A 112 -20.52 -9.27 20.24
N HIS A 113 -20.21 -9.50 21.52
CA HIS A 113 -20.85 -10.52 22.36
C HIS A 113 -21.89 -9.94 23.34
N GLY A 114 -22.23 -8.65 23.24
CA GLY A 114 -23.24 -8.01 24.09
C GLY A 114 -22.87 -7.93 25.58
N VAL A 115 -21.57 -7.93 25.90
CA VAL A 115 -21.05 -7.89 27.27
C VAL A 115 -20.94 -6.44 27.75
N ASN A 116 -21.43 -6.12 28.95
CA ASN A 116 -21.36 -4.76 29.49
C ASN A 116 -19.93 -4.44 29.96
N ARG A 117 -19.49 -3.19 29.77
CA ARG A 117 -18.11 -2.70 30.02
C ARG A 117 -17.63 -2.80 31.49
N TYR A 118 -18.49 -3.23 32.40
CA TYR A 118 -18.23 -3.36 33.84
C TYR A 118 -18.41 -4.79 34.37
N ASP A 119 -18.62 -5.78 33.50
CA ASP A 119 -18.78 -7.18 33.90
C ASP A 119 -17.45 -7.88 34.20
N ALA A 120 -17.47 -8.83 35.15
CA ALA A 120 -16.36 -9.75 35.44
C ALA A 120 -15.81 -10.47 34.18
N SER A 121 -16.62 -10.53 33.12
CA SER A 121 -16.28 -11.00 31.78
C SER A 121 -15.10 -10.25 31.14
N ILE A 122 -14.93 -8.94 31.36
CA ILE A 122 -13.81 -8.17 30.80
C ILE A 122 -12.49 -8.51 31.47
N LEU A 123 -12.51 -8.71 32.79
CA LEU A 123 -11.33 -9.19 33.50
C LEU A 123 -10.92 -10.57 32.98
N GLY A 124 -11.90 -11.43 32.68
CA GLY A 124 -11.65 -12.69 31.99
C GLY A 124 -11.00 -12.52 30.62
N LEU A 125 -11.49 -11.60 29.80
CA LEU A 125 -10.90 -11.30 28.49
C LEU A 125 -9.45 -10.78 28.61
N LYS A 126 -9.15 -9.93 29.61
CA LYS A 126 -7.78 -9.46 29.89
C LYS A 126 -6.85 -10.62 30.23
N GLN A 127 -7.28 -11.53 31.11
CA GLN A 127 -6.47 -12.68 31.49
C GLN A 127 -6.27 -13.68 30.35
N PHE A 128 -7.28 -13.92 29.50
CA PHE A 128 -7.12 -14.74 28.30
C PHE A 128 -6.15 -14.11 27.30
N SER A 129 -6.20 -12.79 27.13
CA SER A 129 -5.28 -12.07 26.26
C SER A 129 -3.83 -12.22 26.72
N GLN A 130 -3.59 -12.08 28.04
CA GLN A 130 -2.28 -12.33 28.63
C GLN A 130 -1.82 -13.78 28.46
N TYR A 131 -2.73 -14.75 28.62
CA TYR A 131 -2.43 -16.15 28.34
C TYR A 131 -2.01 -16.36 26.88
N PHE A 132 -2.70 -15.75 25.92
CA PHE A 132 -2.32 -15.87 24.50
C PHE A 132 -0.94 -15.27 24.21
N ILE A 133 -0.57 -14.15 24.83
CA ILE A 133 0.80 -13.59 24.74
C ILE A 133 1.81 -14.60 25.28
N GLN A 134 1.57 -15.16 26.48
CA GLN A 134 2.48 -16.12 27.10
C GLN A 134 2.63 -17.43 26.30
N GLN A 135 1.59 -17.85 25.58
CA GLN A 135 1.62 -19.01 24.69
C GLN A 135 2.19 -18.70 23.30
N GLY A 136 2.60 -17.46 23.01
CA GLY A 136 3.08 -17.05 21.68
C GLY A 136 2.00 -17.05 20.60
N LEU A 137 0.73 -16.97 20.99
CA LEU A 137 -0.41 -16.92 20.07
C LEU A 137 -0.75 -15.49 19.64
N LEU A 138 -0.28 -14.48 20.37
CA LEU A 138 -0.29 -13.08 19.96
C LEU A 138 1.14 -12.62 19.69
N ARG A 139 1.34 -11.91 18.58
CA ARG A 139 2.57 -11.23 18.17
C ARG A 139 2.45 -9.75 18.47
N SER A 140 3.51 -9.14 18.99
CA SER A 140 3.55 -7.70 19.27
C SER A 140 4.06 -6.88 18.07
N SER A 141 3.62 -5.63 17.95
CA SER A 141 4.15 -4.67 16.96
C SER A 141 5.64 -4.38 17.19
N SER A 142 6.08 -4.40 18.45
CA SER A 142 7.49 -4.27 18.81
C SER A 142 8.36 -5.41 18.23
N ASP A 143 7.86 -6.66 18.23
CA ASP A 143 8.56 -7.80 17.61
C ASP A 143 8.68 -7.65 16.09
N VAL A 144 7.63 -7.10 15.45
CA VAL A 144 7.63 -6.78 14.02
C VAL A 144 8.71 -5.73 13.73
N LEU A 145 8.69 -4.61 14.47
CA LEU A 145 9.64 -3.52 14.32
C LEU A 145 11.08 -3.98 14.54
N ALA A 146 11.32 -4.79 15.56
CA ALA A 146 12.62 -5.40 15.81
C ALA A 146 13.06 -6.28 14.63
N GLY A 147 12.12 -7.01 14.01
CA GLY A 147 12.36 -7.78 12.79
C GLY A 147 12.79 -6.92 11.59
N LEU A 148 12.10 -5.80 11.35
CA LEU A 148 12.39 -4.88 10.23
C LEU A 148 13.75 -4.19 10.35
N LYS A 149 14.21 -3.94 11.59
CA LYS A 149 15.50 -3.31 11.87
C LYS A 149 16.70 -4.25 11.83
N LYS A 150 16.49 -5.57 11.66
CA LYS A 150 17.61 -6.52 11.52
C LYS A 150 18.37 -6.19 10.23
N SER A 151 19.68 -6.03 10.34
CA SER A 151 20.53 -5.71 9.18
C SER A 151 20.34 -6.77 8.09
N ALA A 152 19.87 -6.34 6.92
CA ALA A 152 19.84 -7.17 5.73
C ALA A 152 21.24 -7.22 5.10
N ASP A 153 22.21 -7.82 5.80
CA ASP A 153 23.62 -7.88 5.40
C ASP A 153 23.85 -8.59 4.04
N ALA A 154 22.82 -9.29 3.51
CA ALA A 154 22.96 -10.17 2.36
C ALA A 154 22.68 -9.54 0.97
N ARG A 155 22.06 -8.35 0.83
CA ARG A 155 21.52 -7.89 -0.48
C ARG A 155 22.18 -6.65 -1.11
N LYS A 156 23.23 -6.07 -0.52
CA LYS A 156 23.92 -4.88 -1.09
C LYS A 156 24.55 -5.08 -2.48
N LYS A 157 24.61 -6.30 -3.03
CA LYS A 157 25.54 -6.63 -4.13
C LYS A 157 25.04 -6.58 -5.57
N ASN A 158 23.75 -6.43 -5.89
CA ASN A 158 23.30 -6.39 -7.29
C ASN A 158 22.05 -5.50 -7.48
N ARG A 159 22.17 -4.19 -7.24
CA ARG A 159 21.09 -3.25 -7.59
C ARG A 159 21.12 -2.94 -9.07
N ALA A 160 19.96 -2.95 -9.72
CA ALA A 160 19.84 -2.52 -11.10
C ALA A 160 20.25 -1.03 -11.22
N SER A 161 20.94 -0.69 -12.31
CA SER A 161 21.29 0.70 -12.58
C SER A 161 20.06 1.48 -13.04
N PHE A 162 19.96 2.73 -12.63
CA PHE A 162 18.95 3.66 -13.13
C PHE A 162 19.20 4.02 -14.61
N ALA A 163 18.19 3.88 -15.46
CA ALA A 163 18.28 4.10 -16.90
C ALA A 163 17.73 5.45 -17.36
N GLY A 164 16.72 6.00 -16.68
CA GLY A 164 16.15 7.31 -17.02
C GLY A 164 14.67 7.47 -16.69
N ILE A 165 14.08 8.50 -17.29
CA ILE A 165 12.69 8.90 -17.14
C ILE A 165 11.95 8.54 -18.43
N SER A 166 10.86 7.81 -18.32
CA SER A 166 9.98 7.46 -19.41
C SER A 166 8.74 8.33 -19.39
N ILE A 167 8.37 8.90 -20.53
CA ILE A 167 7.17 9.70 -20.72
C ILE A 167 6.28 8.98 -21.72
N ARG A 168 5.04 8.65 -21.31
CA ARG A 168 4.00 8.18 -22.23
C ARG A 168 3.24 9.37 -22.78
N THR A 169 3.06 9.42 -24.10
CA THR A 169 2.26 10.47 -24.75
C THR A 169 1.33 9.91 -25.82
N CYS A 170 0.16 10.54 -26.00
CA CYS A 170 -0.81 10.19 -27.04
C CYS A 170 -1.66 11.41 -27.42
N ASP A 171 -1.41 11.98 -28.60
CA ASP A 171 -2.13 13.12 -29.17
C ASP A 171 -2.17 14.36 -28.24
N ALA A 172 -1.11 14.59 -27.45
CA ALA A 172 -1.04 15.68 -26.47
C ALA A 172 0.30 16.46 -26.51
N PRO A 173 0.65 17.08 -27.66
CA PRO A 173 1.90 17.83 -27.82
C PRO A 173 2.06 19.01 -26.85
N ASP A 174 0.97 19.70 -26.50
CA ASP A 174 1.01 20.82 -25.57
C ASP A 174 1.37 20.36 -24.15
N SER A 175 0.76 19.26 -23.67
CA SER A 175 1.08 18.66 -22.37
C SER A 175 2.54 18.20 -22.34
N LEU A 176 2.99 17.47 -23.37
CA LEU A 176 4.39 17.05 -23.51
C LEU A 176 5.35 18.25 -23.48
N GLN A 177 5.03 19.34 -24.17
CA GLN A 177 5.86 20.54 -24.15
C GLN A 177 5.97 21.13 -22.73
N GLN A 178 4.87 21.23 -21.99
CA GLN A 178 4.88 21.75 -20.61
C GLN A 178 5.69 20.85 -19.67
N GLN A 179 5.56 19.53 -19.81
CA GLN A 179 6.36 18.58 -19.04
C GLN A 179 7.86 18.70 -19.37
N LEU A 180 8.25 18.80 -20.64
CA LEU A 180 9.66 19.00 -21.02
C LEU A 180 10.22 20.33 -20.49
N LEU A 181 9.42 21.40 -20.49
CA LEU A 181 9.79 22.66 -19.83
C LEU A 181 9.99 22.50 -18.32
N SER A 182 9.16 21.71 -17.65
CA SER A 182 9.37 21.36 -16.24
C SER A 182 10.69 20.62 -16.05
N LEU A 183 11.06 19.68 -16.93
CA LEU A 183 12.34 18.98 -16.83
C LEU A 183 13.55 19.90 -17.07
N VAL A 184 13.44 20.90 -17.94
CA VAL A 184 14.45 21.98 -18.07
C VAL A 184 14.58 22.75 -16.76
N ARG A 185 13.46 23.17 -16.14
CA ARG A 185 13.47 23.87 -14.84
C ARG A 185 14.08 23.00 -13.73
N ARG A 186 13.75 21.71 -13.71
CA ARG A 186 14.35 20.72 -12.79
C ARG A 186 15.87 20.64 -12.97
N LYS A 187 16.36 20.55 -14.21
CA LYS A 187 17.80 20.54 -14.50
C LYS A 187 18.50 21.82 -14.02
N ILE A 188 17.88 22.98 -14.25
CA ILE A 188 18.43 24.26 -13.78
C ILE A 188 18.45 24.34 -12.25
N LYS A 189 17.35 23.95 -11.59
CA LYS A 189 17.19 24.06 -10.13
C LYS A 189 18.05 23.06 -9.36
N TRP A 190 18.14 21.82 -9.85
CA TRP A 190 18.73 20.70 -9.10
C TRP A 190 19.98 20.10 -9.75
N GLY A 191 20.39 20.58 -10.92
CA GLY A 191 21.52 20.00 -11.67
C GLY A 191 21.24 18.61 -12.25
N ALA A 192 20.00 18.14 -12.21
CA ALA A 192 19.64 16.80 -12.65
C ALA A 192 19.74 16.65 -14.18
N SER A 193 20.23 15.50 -14.63
CA SER A 193 20.54 15.23 -16.05
C SER A 193 20.17 13.81 -16.48
N ASP A 194 19.12 13.24 -15.88
CA ASP A 194 18.66 11.89 -16.23
C ASP A 194 18.20 11.83 -17.71
N PRO A 195 18.52 10.76 -18.45
CA PRO A 195 18.01 10.54 -19.80
C PRO A 195 16.49 10.47 -19.83
N ILE A 196 15.88 11.02 -20.89
CA ILE A 196 14.43 11.08 -21.08
C ILE A 196 14.05 10.29 -22.33
N TYR A 197 13.09 9.37 -22.18
CA TYR A 197 12.59 8.51 -23.24
C TYR A 197 11.10 8.80 -23.46
N ILE A 198 10.73 9.30 -24.64
CA ILE A 198 9.35 9.63 -24.98
C ILE A 198 8.76 8.50 -25.81
N PHE A 199 7.84 7.74 -25.21
CA PHE A 199 7.09 6.68 -25.89
C PHE A 199 5.78 7.25 -26.44
N ASP A 200 5.72 7.37 -27.76
CA ASP A 200 4.62 8.02 -28.46
C ASP A 200 3.60 7.00 -28.99
N ASP A 201 2.35 7.10 -28.51
CA ASP A 201 1.21 6.31 -28.99
C ASP A 201 0.14 7.17 -29.67
N SER A 202 0.50 8.38 -30.12
CA SER A 202 -0.37 9.31 -30.84
C SER A 202 -0.96 8.67 -32.08
N LYS A 203 -2.26 8.90 -32.31
CA LYS A 203 -3.00 8.31 -33.43
C LYS A 203 -2.95 9.18 -34.68
N THR A 204 -2.65 10.46 -34.52
CA THR A 204 -2.60 11.41 -35.64
C THR A 204 -1.16 11.66 -36.11
N ALA A 205 -0.95 11.68 -37.42
CA ALA A 205 0.36 12.01 -38.00
C ALA A 205 0.84 13.42 -37.59
N LEU A 206 -0.09 14.37 -37.42
CA LEU A 206 0.23 15.71 -36.95
C LEU A 206 0.80 15.70 -35.53
N ALA A 207 0.15 15.01 -34.58
CA ALA A 207 0.65 14.93 -33.22
C ALA A 207 2.00 14.20 -33.15
N GLN A 208 2.17 13.09 -33.89
CA GLN A 208 3.45 12.39 -33.98
C GLN A 208 4.57 13.32 -34.48
N GLN A 209 4.32 14.08 -35.54
CA GLN A 209 5.28 15.05 -36.06
C GLN A 209 5.60 16.15 -35.02
N GLN A 210 4.59 16.71 -34.36
CA GLN A 210 4.77 17.74 -33.34
C GLN A 210 5.60 17.23 -32.16
N ASN A 211 5.29 16.03 -31.65
CA ASN A 211 6.04 15.40 -30.56
C ASN A 211 7.50 15.12 -30.94
N HIS A 212 7.73 14.64 -32.17
CA HIS A 212 9.08 14.41 -32.68
C HIS A 212 9.88 15.72 -32.75
N GLU A 213 9.31 16.78 -33.32
CA GLU A 213 9.98 18.09 -33.42
C GLU A 213 10.20 18.75 -32.06
N LEU A 214 9.26 18.60 -31.11
CA LEU A 214 9.46 18.99 -29.72
C LEU A 214 10.67 18.26 -29.12
N SER A 215 10.75 16.94 -29.30
CA SER A 215 11.86 16.13 -28.79
C SER A 215 13.22 16.61 -29.35
N LYS A 216 13.31 16.88 -30.65
CA LYS A 216 14.50 17.48 -31.29
C LYS A 216 14.84 18.87 -30.78
N ARG A 217 13.83 19.69 -30.48
CA ARG A 217 14.06 21.04 -29.94
C ARG A 217 14.65 20.98 -28.53
N PHE A 218 14.11 20.11 -27.68
CA PHE A 218 14.54 19.96 -26.29
C PHE A 218 15.84 19.17 -26.14
N SER A 219 16.25 18.37 -27.12
CA SER A 219 17.54 17.64 -27.10
C SER A 219 18.76 18.57 -27.01
N LYS A 220 18.60 19.87 -27.32
CA LYS A 220 19.63 20.89 -27.12
C LYS A 220 19.89 21.23 -25.65
N GLN A 221 18.95 20.93 -24.77
CA GLN A 221 18.97 21.28 -23.34
C GLN A 221 18.91 20.06 -22.43
N LEU A 222 18.29 18.97 -22.90
CA LEU A 222 18.03 17.74 -22.19
C LEU A 222 18.55 16.56 -23.02
N GLU A 223 18.85 15.43 -22.38
CA GLU A 223 19.15 14.18 -23.09
C GLU A 223 17.83 13.48 -23.41
N VAL A 224 17.31 13.66 -24.63
CA VAL A 224 15.95 13.22 -25.03
C VAL A 224 16.02 12.23 -26.19
N TYR A 225 15.35 11.10 -26.02
CA TYR A 225 15.18 10.05 -27.02
C TYR A 225 13.70 9.90 -27.36
N TYR A 226 13.37 10.02 -28.65
CA TYR A 226 12.00 9.88 -29.13
C TYR A 226 11.75 8.48 -29.69
N MET A 227 10.86 7.74 -29.05
CA MET A 227 10.47 6.37 -29.37
C MET A 227 9.14 6.35 -30.12
N GLY A 228 9.13 6.95 -31.31
CA GLY A 228 7.98 6.98 -32.21
C GLY A 228 7.69 5.64 -32.89
N LEU A 229 6.71 5.63 -33.81
CA LEU A 229 6.23 4.42 -34.48
C LEU A 229 7.33 3.62 -35.18
N GLU A 230 8.20 4.29 -35.94
CA GLU A 230 9.32 3.65 -36.65
C GLU A 230 10.26 2.93 -35.69
N TRP A 231 10.68 3.62 -34.62
CA TRP A 231 11.52 3.03 -33.59
C TRP A 231 10.84 1.83 -32.91
N GLN A 232 9.54 1.94 -32.62
CA GLN A 232 8.77 0.85 -31.99
C GLN A 232 8.73 -0.38 -32.89
N HIS A 233 8.51 -0.21 -34.20
CA HIS A 233 8.56 -1.31 -35.16
C HIS A 233 9.94 -1.96 -35.21
N ASP A 234 11.00 -1.17 -35.28
CA ASP A 234 12.38 -1.69 -35.29
C ASP A 234 12.73 -2.45 -34.02
N PHE A 235 12.31 -1.94 -32.86
CA PHE A 235 12.50 -2.60 -31.58
C PHE A 235 11.76 -3.94 -31.51
N VAL A 236 10.50 -3.97 -31.94
CA VAL A 236 9.70 -5.19 -32.02
C VAL A 236 10.33 -6.21 -32.98
N ASN A 237 10.76 -5.78 -34.16
CA ASN A 237 11.43 -6.65 -35.13
C ASN A 237 12.70 -7.28 -34.57
N LYS A 238 13.48 -6.54 -33.77
CA LYS A 238 14.66 -7.10 -33.07
C LYS A 238 14.28 -8.21 -32.08
N ILE A 239 13.16 -8.06 -31.37
CA ILE A 239 12.65 -9.09 -30.45
C ILE A 239 12.20 -10.31 -31.25
N ILE A 240 11.40 -10.12 -32.31
CA ILE A 240 10.91 -11.21 -33.17
C ILE A 240 12.07 -11.98 -33.79
N ASN A 241 13.08 -11.29 -34.30
CA ASN A 241 14.27 -11.93 -34.87
C ASN A 241 15.07 -12.76 -33.85
N ALA A 242 15.08 -12.32 -32.58
CA ALA A 242 15.74 -13.06 -31.51
C ALA A 242 14.89 -14.24 -30.99
N LEU A 243 13.57 -14.17 -31.13
CA LEU A 243 12.59 -15.09 -30.55
C LEU A 243 11.44 -15.36 -31.54
N PRO A 244 11.72 -15.97 -32.71
CA PRO A 244 10.75 -16.10 -33.80
C PRO A 244 9.53 -16.95 -33.43
N GLU A 245 9.68 -17.89 -32.50
CA GLU A 245 8.58 -18.73 -32.01
C GLU A 245 7.48 -17.94 -31.28
N PHE A 246 7.76 -16.70 -30.87
CA PHE A 246 6.81 -15.82 -30.18
C PHE A 246 6.30 -14.66 -31.05
N GLU A 247 6.57 -14.64 -32.36
CA GLU A 247 6.21 -13.56 -33.29
C GLU A 247 4.78 -13.04 -33.09
N GLY A 248 3.78 -13.92 -33.25
CA GLY A 248 2.37 -13.52 -33.12
C GLY A 248 2.00 -12.97 -31.74
N LEU A 249 2.65 -13.44 -30.68
CA LEU A 249 2.43 -12.90 -29.33
C LEU A 249 3.05 -11.50 -29.21
N VAL A 250 4.31 -11.35 -29.61
CA VAL A 250 5.07 -10.09 -29.56
C VAL A 250 4.35 -9.01 -30.36
N GLU A 251 3.97 -9.30 -31.60
CA GLU A 251 3.21 -8.37 -32.44
C GLU A 251 1.90 -7.95 -31.76
N SER A 252 1.13 -8.91 -31.26
CA SER A 252 -0.16 -8.63 -30.63
C SER A 252 -0.03 -7.76 -29.38
N MET A 253 1.07 -7.87 -28.64
CA MET A 253 1.27 -7.19 -27.35
C MET A 253 1.94 -5.84 -27.48
N LEU A 254 2.77 -5.63 -28.51
CA LEU A 254 3.69 -4.49 -28.62
C LEU A 254 3.42 -3.59 -29.82
N LEU A 255 2.81 -4.09 -30.91
CA LEU A 255 2.51 -3.26 -32.09
C LEU A 255 1.17 -2.52 -31.97
N PRO A 256 1.05 -1.31 -32.54
CA PRO A 256 -0.21 -0.60 -32.61
C PRO A 256 -1.30 -1.38 -33.33
N ARG A 257 -2.55 -1.24 -32.87
CA ARG A 257 -3.72 -1.85 -33.50
C ARG A 257 -4.67 -0.80 -34.05
N VAL A 258 -5.14 -1.00 -35.27
CA VAL A 258 -6.11 -0.12 -35.93
C VAL A 258 -7.46 -0.19 -35.22
N GLY A 259 -8.14 0.94 -35.06
CA GLY A 259 -9.49 1.03 -34.49
C GLY A 259 -9.55 0.93 -32.96
N VAL A 260 -8.39 0.88 -32.28
CA VAL A 260 -8.33 0.84 -30.82
C VAL A 260 -8.24 2.25 -30.24
N LEU A 261 -9.15 2.57 -29.33
CA LEU A 261 -9.22 3.88 -28.67
C LEU A 261 -8.26 4.04 -27.48
N PHE A 262 -7.85 2.95 -26.82
CA PHE A 262 -6.99 3.01 -25.63
C PHE A 262 -5.99 1.84 -25.61
N SER A 263 -4.70 2.18 -25.62
CA SER A 263 -3.59 1.22 -25.73
C SER A 263 -2.41 1.52 -24.80
N ALA A 264 -2.66 2.19 -23.67
CA ALA A 264 -1.59 2.54 -22.72
C ALA A 264 -0.80 1.32 -22.21
N GLY A 265 -1.47 0.17 -22.06
CA GLY A 265 -0.82 -1.07 -21.62
C GLY A 265 0.19 -1.61 -22.64
N ARG A 266 0.02 -1.30 -23.94
CA ARG A 266 1.03 -1.59 -24.97
C ARG A 266 2.34 -0.86 -24.67
N LEU A 267 2.27 0.45 -24.35
CA LEU A 267 3.45 1.21 -23.97
C LEU A 267 4.06 0.69 -22.67
N THR A 268 3.24 0.29 -21.70
CA THR A 268 3.72 -0.34 -20.46
C THR A 268 4.52 -1.63 -20.75
N ASN A 269 4.04 -2.48 -21.65
CA ASN A 269 4.78 -3.67 -22.09
C ASN A 269 6.09 -3.32 -22.81
N LEU A 270 6.06 -2.34 -23.73
CA LEU A 270 7.27 -1.87 -24.43
C LEU A 270 8.33 -1.35 -23.46
N MET A 271 7.94 -0.47 -22.52
CA MET A 271 8.85 0.07 -21.50
C MET A 271 9.42 -1.03 -20.60
N THR A 272 8.58 -1.99 -20.19
CA THR A 272 9.00 -3.12 -19.36
C THR A 272 10.12 -3.93 -20.03
N LEU A 273 10.00 -4.16 -21.35
CA LEU A 273 11.03 -4.87 -22.12
C LEU A 273 12.26 -4.00 -22.41
N PHE A 274 12.05 -2.73 -22.75
CA PHE A 274 13.14 -1.80 -23.04
C PHE A 274 14.05 -1.56 -21.82
N PHE A 275 13.45 -1.47 -20.63
CA PHE A 275 14.17 -1.28 -19.37
C PHE A 275 14.44 -2.59 -18.61
N ALA A 276 14.33 -3.75 -19.25
CA ALA A 276 14.59 -5.03 -18.59
C ALA A 276 16.00 -5.04 -17.95
N GLY A 277 16.07 -5.37 -16.66
CA GLY A 277 17.30 -5.34 -15.87
C GLY A 277 17.71 -3.95 -15.33
N LYS A 278 16.87 -2.92 -15.48
CA LYS A 278 17.15 -1.53 -15.10
C LYS A 278 16.07 -0.93 -14.21
N GLN A 279 16.39 0.16 -13.53
CA GLN A 279 15.41 1.00 -12.84
C GLN A 279 15.02 2.17 -13.73
N PHE A 280 13.76 2.59 -13.71
CA PHE A 280 13.30 3.75 -14.47
C PHE A 280 12.13 4.45 -13.77
N LEU A 281 11.90 5.70 -14.13
CA LEU A 281 10.67 6.41 -13.75
C LEU A 281 9.71 6.42 -14.93
N VAL A 282 8.41 6.44 -14.66
CA VAL A 282 7.37 6.52 -15.69
C VAL A 282 6.33 7.56 -15.33
N PHE A 283 6.02 8.43 -16.27
CA PHE A 283 4.99 9.45 -16.14
C PHE A 283 4.17 9.56 -17.43
N ASP A 284 2.91 9.95 -17.28
CA ASP A 284 2.14 10.46 -18.42
C ASP A 284 2.59 11.90 -18.74
N ASP A 285 2.31 12.36 -19.95
CA ASP A 285 2.68 13.68 -20.48
C ASP A 285 2.02 14.89 -19.78
N ASP A 286 1.19 14.64 -18.78
CA ASP A 286 0.42 15.65 -18.05
C ASP A 286 0.99 16.01 -16.67
N ARG A 287 2.19 15.54 -16.33
CA ARG A 287 2.83 15.83 -15.03
C ARG A 287 3.88 16.92 -15.14
N LEU A 288 3.90 17.86 -14.20
CA LEU A 288 5.03 18.75 -14.02
C LEU A 288 6.01 18.14 -13.01
N LEU A 289 7.28 18.02 -13.40
CA LEU A 289 8.27 17.17 -12.74
C LEU A 289 9.39 17.96 -12.04
N ASP A 290 9.23 19.28 -11.89
CA ASP A 290 10.22 20.17 -11.26
C ASP A 290 9.97 20.44 -9.77
N GLU A 291 8.73 20.30 -9.32
CA GLU A 291 8.32 20.66 -7.98
C GLU A 291 7.32 19.64 -7.42
N SER A 292 7.54 19.24 -6.17
CA SER A 292 6.55 18.50 -5.38
C SER A 292 6.01 19.37 -4.27
N ARG A 293 4.76 19.14 -3.91
CA ARG A 293 4.07 19.84 -2.84
C ARG A 293 3.47 18.85 -1.86
N ARG A 294 3.27 19.26 -0.62
CA ARG A 294 2.50 18.50 0.37
C ARG A 294 1.35 19.34 0.92
N SER A 295 0.31 18.67 1.41
CA SER A 295 -0.73 19.34 2.18
C SER A 295 -0.13 19.89 3.48
N ALA A 296 -0.56 21.08 3.90
CA ALA A 296 -0.10 21.69 5.16
C ALA A 296 -0.42 20.79 6.39
N ASP A 297 -1.47 19.99 6.31
CA ASP A 297 -1.93 19.12 7.39
C ASP A 297 -1.32 17.72 7.37
N SER A 298 -0.43 17.43 6.41
CA SER A 298 0.23 16.12 6.32
C SER A 298 1.20 15.91 7.49
N ILE A 299 1.13 14.72 8.10
CA ILE A 299 2.05 14.32 9.17
C ILE A 299 3.33 13.81 8.51
N ASN A 300 4.36 14.65 8.55
CA ASN A 300 5.58 14.42 7.78
C ASN A 300 6.47 13.29 8.31
N ASP A 301 6.38 12.98 9.60
CA ASP A 301 7.42 12.19 10.26
C ASP A 301 6.91 10.81 10.71
N GLN A 302 5.85 10.27 10.09
CA GLN A 302 5.36 8.91 10.40
C GLN A 302 5.36 8.02 9.16
N ILE A 303 5.75 6.75 9.36
CA ILE A 303 5.57 5.67 8.39
C ILE A 303 4.36 4.84 8.80
N VAL A 304 3.52 4.49 7.84
CA VAL A 304 2.43 3.53 8.01
C VAL A 304 2.57 2.36 7.04
N PHE A 305 2.18 1.18 7.49
CA PHE A 305 2.25 -0.05 6.71
C PHE A 305 0.88 -0.50 6.23
N GLY A 306 0.83 -1.04 5.01
CA GLY A 306 -0.38 -1.54 4.37
C GLY A 306 -1.38 -0.47 3.97
N GLN A 307 -2.65 -0.86 3.84
CA GLN A 307 -3.72 0.01 3.33
C GLN A 307 -4.35 0.93 4.39
N SER A 308 -3.77 0.98 5.60
CA SER A 308 -4.27 1.80 6.72
C SER A 308 -4.01 3.30 6.57
N CYS A 309 -3.24 3.72 5.56
CA CYS A 309 -2.95 5.13 5.28
C CYS A 309 -4.19 5.93 4.88
N GLU A 310 -4.35 7.12 5.46
CA GLU A 310 -5.38 8.06 5.06
C GLU A 310 -4.99 8.70 3.71
N TRP A 311 -5.81 8.44 2.68
CA TRP A 311 -5.77 9.20 1.44
C TRP A 311 -6.47 10.54 1.66
N ASN A 312 -5.74 11.62 1.44
CA ASN A 312 -6.28 12.97 1.45
C ASN A 312 -6.79 13.28 0.05
N LEU A 313 -8.12 13.33 -0.06
CA LEU A 313 -8.81 13.78 -1.27
C LEU A 313 -9.58 15.06 -0.96
N GLN A 314 -9.17 16.17 -1.57
CA GLN A 314 -9.74 17.50 -1.34
C GLN A 314 -9.99 18.21 -2.67
N GLY A 315 -11.15 18.87 -2.80
CA GLY A 315 -11.49 19.71 -3.95
C GLY A 315 -11.14 21.17 -3.70
N PHE A 316 -10.73 21.86 -4.77
CA PHE A 316 -10.36 23.27 -4.78
C PHE A 316 -11.02 24.00 -5.94
N GLN A 317 -11.33 25.28 -5.73
CA GLN A 317 -11.91 26.15 -6.76
C GLN A 317 -10.99 26.28 -7.98
N SER A 318 -9.67 26.36 -7.76
CA SER A 318 -8.67 26.50 -8.81
C SER A 318 -7.35 25.86 -8.39
N VAL A 319 -6.45 25.68 -9.36
CA VAL A 319 -5.08 25.20 -9.12
C VAL A 319 -4.32 26.18 -8.21
N GLU A 320 -4.51 27.48 -8.40
CA GLU A 320 -3.87 28.52 -7.57
C GLU A 320 -4.26 28.41 -6.09
N VAL A 321 -5.55 28.14 -5.80
CA VAL A 321 -6.00 27.95 -4.40
C VAL A 321 -5.40 26.67 -3.81
N ALA A 322 -5.33 25.59 -4.59
CA ALA A 322 -4.67 24.35 -4.15
C ALA A 322 -3.17 24.57 -3.87
N GLU A 323 -2.48 25.32 -4.73
CA GLU A 323 -1.07 25.68 -4.55
C GLU A 323 -0.85 26.51 -3.30
N ASN A 324 -1.68 27.54 -3.06
CA ASN A 324 -1.61 28.41 -1.89
C ASN A 324 -1.94 27.69 -0.58
N SER A 325 -2.69 26.59 -0.64
CA SER A 325 -3.05 25.75 0.51
C SER A 325 -2.03 24.63 0.79
N SER A 326 -0.91 24.61 0.06
CA SER A 326 0.09 23.54 0.11
C SER A 326 1.48 24.10 0.39
N VAL A 327 2.39 23.21 0.80
CA VAL A 327 3.79 23.55 1.10
C VAL A 327 4.69 22.95 0.03
N ILE A 328 5.53 23.79 -0.59
CA ILE A 328 6.57 23.34 -1.52
C ILE A 328 7.60 22.51 -0.76
N MET A 329 7.93 21.35 -1.31
CA MET A 329 8.94 20.45 -0.74
C MET A 329 10.32 20.80 -1.26
N ASP A 330 11.32 20.76 -0.38
CA ASP A 330 12.72 20.94 -0.75
C ASP A 330 13.34 19.66 -1.33
N GLY A 331 14.21 19.79 -2.33
CA GLY A 331 14.85 18.70 -3.03
C GLY A 331 14.10 18.21 -4.28
N ASP A 332 14.84 17.49 -5.10
CA ASP A 332 14.38 16.97 -6.38
C ASP A 332 13.32 15.86 -6.22
N PRO A 333 12.07 16.05 -6.72
CA PRO A 333 11.01 15.05 -6.57
C PRO A 333 11.37 13.70 -7.22
N LEU A 334 12.00 13.71 -8.39
CA LEU A 334 12.36 12.48 -9.11
C LEU A 334 13.58 11.80 -8.48
N GLY A 335 14.51 12.60 -7.97
CA GLY A 335 15.66 12.11 -7.21
C GLY A 335 15.27 11.30 -5.98
N ARG A 336 14.14 11.64 -5.32
CA ARG A 336 13.60 10.88 -4.17
C ARG A 336 13.10 9.49 -4.55
N HIS A 337 12.44 9.35 -5.70
CA HIS A 337 12.06 8.02 -6.20
C HIS A 337 13.31 7.20 -6.51
N LYS A 338 14.25 7.78 -7.26
CA LYS A 338 15.51 7.15 -7.67
C LYS A 338 16.35 6.69 -6.48
N SER A 339 16.37 7.44 -5.38
CA SER A 339 17.21 7.10 -4.23
C SER A 339 16.71 5.90 -3.42
N VAL A 340 15.44 5.52 -3.57
CA VAL A 340 14.83 4.43 -2.79
C VAL A 340 14.53 3.16 -3.59
N LEU A 341 14.44 3.24 -4.92
CA LEU A 341 14.20 2.08 -5.77
C LEU A 341 15.30 1.03 -5.61
N GLY A 342 14.90 -0.23 -5.46
CA GLY A 342 15.79 -1.37 -5.28
C GLY A 342 16.48 -1.46 -3.92
N LEU A 343 16.22 -0.53 -3.00
CA LEU A 343 16.64 -0.68 -1.60
C LEU A 343 15.85 -1.83 -0.95
N SER A 344 16.49 -2.50 0.00
CA SER A 344 15.75 -3.27 1.00
C SER A 344 15.03 -2.34 1.98
N LEU A 345 13.96 -2.83 2.61
CA LEU A 345 13.20 -2.08 3.59
C LEU A 345 14.08 -1.65 4.78
N ALA A 346 14.98 -2.51 5.25
CA ALA A 346 15.94 -2.16 6.30
C ALA A 346 16.83 -0.98 5.89
N GLU A 347 17.39 -1.00 4.67
CA GLU A 347 18.23 0.09 4.15
C GLU A 347 17.42 1.38 3.99
N PHE A 348 16.18 1.30 3.51
CA PHE A 348 15.29 2.44 3.39
C PHE A 348 15.01 3.08 4.76
N LEU A 349 14.70 2.26 5.78
CA LEU A 349 14.44 2.73 7.13
C LEU A 349 15.69 3.34 7.79
N GLU A 350 16.87 2.79 7.52
CA GLU A 350 18.15 3.35 7.98
C GLU A 350 18.44 4.71 7.32
N MET A 351 18.30 4.80 5.99
CA MET A 351 18.51 6.04 5.22
C MET A 351 17.50 7.13 5.56
N ASN A 352 16.31 6.75 6.02
CA ASN A 352 15.22 7.66 6.32
C ASN A 352 14.85 7.63 7.82
N SER A 353 15.85 7.56 8.69
CA SER A 353 15.70 7.51 10.16
C SER A 353 14.91 8.67 10.77
N ARG A 354 14.72 9.76 10.01
CA ARG A 354 13.86 10.89 10.40
C ARG A 354 12.39 10.50 10.56
N TYR A 355 11.91 9.49 9.83
CA TYR A 355 10.54 9.04 9.99
C TYR A 355 10.43 8.13 11.21
N LEU A 356 9.44 8.41 12.04
CA LEU A 356 9.07 7.63 13.19
C LEU A 356 8.26 6.40 12.75
N ILE A 357 8.65 5.26 13.30
CA ILE A 357 7.85 4.03 13.25
C ILE A 357 7.40 3.78 14.68
N SER A 358 6.10 3.86 14.92
CA SER A 358 5.48 3.61 16.21
C SER A 358 4.72 2.29 16.19
N ASP A 359 4.17 1.87 17.33
CA ASP A 359 3.29 0.71 17.38
C ASP A 359 2.04 0.91 16.49
N ASP A 360 1.57 2.16 16.32
CA ASP A 360 0.45 2.51 15.46
C ASP A 360 0.75 2.37 13.95
N SER A 361 2.02 2.28 13.56
CA SER A 361 2.41 2.09 12.15
C SER A 361 1.84 0.81 11.53
N PHE A 362 1.45 -0.18 12.36
CA PHE A 362 0.90 -1.46 11.91
C PHE A 362 -0.62 -1.60 12.16
N ALA A 363 -1.26 -0.55 12.66
CA ALA A 363 -2.65 -0.59 13.08
C ALA A 363 -3.58 -1.13 11.98
N GLY A 364 -4.41 -2.11 12.36
CA GLY A 364 -5.41 -2.71 11.49
C GLY A 364 -4.89 -3.82 10.56
N LEU A 365 -3.58 -4.06 10.49
CA LEU A 365 -2.99 -5.15 9.71
C LEU A 365 -3.12 -6.50 10.42
N THR A 366 -3.24 -7.56 9.65
CA THR A 366 -3.18 -8.96 10.11
C THR A 366 -1.73 -9.47 10.17
N ALA A 367 -1.51 -10.60 10.85
CA ALA A 367 -0.19 -11.24 10.86
C ALA A 367 0.32 -11.60 9.46
N ASN A 368 -0.57 -12.09 8.58
CA ASN A 368 -0.23 -12.45 7.21
C ASN A 368 0.19 -11.23 6.38
N GLU A 369 -0.52 -10.11 6.51
CA GLU A 369 -0.15 -8.86 5.84
C GLU A 369 1.20 -8.33 6.33
N VAL A 370 1.45 -8.40 7.65
CA VAL A 370 2.72 -7.95 8.21
C VAL A 370 3.89 -8.85 7.81
N ASP A 371 3.66 -10.15 7.62
CA ASP A 371 4.70 -11.07 7.17
C ASP A 371 5.16 -10.80 5.72
N ASN A 372 4.43 -9.99 4.95
CA ASN A 372 4.91 -9.50 3.66
C ASN A 372 5.98 -8.40 3.79
N TYR A 373 6.14 -7.79 4.97
CA TYR A 373 7.16 -6.79 5.27
C TYR A 373 8.30 -7.42 6.06
N GLN A 374 9.42 -7.65 5.39
CA GLN A 374 10.65 -8.16 5.98
C GLN A 374 11.78 -7.14 5.83
N ALA A 375 12.81 -7.25 6.66
CA ALA A 375 14.00 -6.39 6.55
C ALA A 375 14.61 -6.40 5.14
N ASP A 376 14.55 -7.54 4.45
CA ASP A 376 15.08 -7.73 3.10
C ASP A 376 14.04 -7.54 1.98
N SER A 377 12.78 -7.18 2.30
CA SER A 377 11.77 -6.78 1.32
C SER A 377 12.30 -5.67 0.42
N ILE A 378 12.14 -5.80 -0.89
CA ILE A 378 12.72 -4.84 -1.85
C ILE A 378 11.67 -3.83 -2.28
N ILE A 379 12.04 -2.56 -2.32
CA ILE A 379 11.25 -1.48 -2.90
C ILE A 379 11.28 -1.62 -4.42
N LEU A 380 10.25 -2.28 -4.95
CA LEU A 380 10.13 -2.58 -6.37
C LEU A 380 9.45 -1.46 -7.14
N THR A 381 8.54 -0.75 -6.48
CA THR A 381 7.83 0.39 -7.07
C THR A 381 7.71 1.55 -6.08
N THR A 382 7.51 2.74 -6.61
CA THR A 382 7.28 3.95 -5.81
C THR A 382 6.18 4.79 -6.45
N GLY A 383 5.47 5.57 -5.64
CA GLY A 383 4.33 6.40 -6.04
C GLY A 383 4.31 7.72 -5.31
N ASN A 384 3.52 8.64 -5.83
CA ASN A 384 3.24 9.93 -5.23
C ASN A 384 1.83 10.39 -5.62
N GLY A 385 1.30 11.35 -4.88
CA GLY A 385 0.01 11.94 -5.16
C GLY A 385 -0.01 12.87 -6.38
N LEU A 386 -1.18 13.44 -6.63
CA LEU A 386 -1.41 14.46 -7.66
C LEU A 386 -2.15 15.66 -7.08
N PHE A 387 -1.93 16.82 -7.67
CA PHE A 387 -2.80 17.97 -7.49
C PHE A 387 -3.06 18.67 -8.81
N GLY A 388 -4.24 19.24 -9.01
CA GLY A 388 -4.68 19.76 -10.31
C GLY A 388 -5.90 19.02 -10.81
N SER A 389 -5.95 18.68 -12.11
CA SER A 389 -7.07 17.91 -12.64
C SER A 389 -7.11 16.50 -12.01
N PRO A 390 -8.29 15.91 -11.70
CA PRO A 390 -8.37 14.58 -11.08
C PRO A 390 -7.90 13.45 -12.01
N GLY A 391 -7.80 13.69 -13.32
CA GLY A 391 -7.33 12.69 -14.28
C GLY A 391 -8.24 11.48 -14.46
N LYS A 392 -9.35 11.39 -13.72
CA LYS A 392 -10.29 10.27 -13.76
C LYS A 392 -11.15 10.31 -15.03
N ARG A 393 -11.69 9.14 -15.39
CA ARG A 393 -12.59 8.98 -16.55
C ARG A 393 -13.87 9.80 -16.36
N ASP A 394 -14.44 9.74 -15.16
CA ASP A 394 -15.69 10.37 -14.81
C ASP A 394 -15.84 10.53 -13.29
N GLY A 395 -16.84 11.33 -12.87
CA GLY A 395 -17.09 11.68 -11.47
C GLY A 395 -17.46 10.52 -10.55
N ARG A 396 -17.77 9.31 -11.06
CA ARG A 396 -18.12 8.18 -10.19
C ARG A 396 -16.95 7.69 -9.35
N PHE A 397 -15.72 8.06 -9.68
CA PHE A 397 -14.55 7.77 -8.85
C PHE A 397 -14.74 8.22 -7.39
N LEU A 398 -15.54 9.28 -7.15
CA LEU A 398 -15.87 9.76 -5.81
C LEU A 398 -16.61 8.72 -4.96
N PHE A 399 -17.37 7.82 -5.59
CA PHE A 399 -18.09 6.74 -4.91
C PHE A 399 -17.25 5.48 -4.68
N PHE A 400 -16.15 5.32 -5.42
CA PHE A 400 -15.23 4.19 -5.30
C PHE A 400 -14.09 4.44 -4.32
N GLN A 401 -13.96 5.66 -3.78
CA GLN A 401 -13.08 5.91 -2.66
C GLN A 401 -13.59 5.09 -1.47
N LYS A 402 -12.85 4.05 -1.07
CA LYS A 402 -13.21 3.18 0.05
C LYS A 402 -13.53 4.08 1.25
N TYR A 403 -14.80 4.17 1.61
CA TYR A 403 -15.26 4.78 2.84
C TYR A 403 -14.73 3.92 3.99
N SER A 404 -13.46 4.12 4.37
CA SER A 404 -13.02 3.72 5.69
C SER A 404 -13.98 4.35 6.71
N LYS A 405 -14.15 3.75 7.87
CA LYS A 405 -15.12 4.18 8.92
C LYS A 405 -14.92 5.63 9.41
N THR A 406 -13.93 6.33 8.86
CA THR A 406 -13.66 7.74 9.01
C THR A 406 -14.58 8.55 8.08
N PRO A 407 -15.28 9.58 8.57
CA PRO A 407 -16.03 10.48 7.69
C PRO A 407 -15.12 10.96 6.58
N ALA A 408 -15.63 10.91 5.35
CA ALA A 408 -14.82 11.11 4.17
C ALA A 408 -14.04 12.45 4.25
N PRO A 409 -12.78 12.48 3.82
CA PRO A 409 -11.81 13.54 4.14
C PRO A 409 -12.18 14.95 3.63
N TRP A 410 -13.27 15.10 2.87
CA TRP A 410 -13.77 16.36 2.33
C TRP A 410 -14.05 17.46 3.38
N HIS A 411 -14.07 17.12 4.67
CA HIS A 411 -14.48 18.02 5.75
C HIS A 411 -13.40 18.32 6.80
N LYS A 412 -12.22 17.68 6.76
CA LYS A 412 -11.39 17.63 7.97
C LYS A 412 -10.63 18.92 8.29
N ASN A 413 -10.04 19.67 7.34
CA ASN A 413 -9.09 20.74 7.72
C ASN A 413 -9.06 21.98 6.80
N THR A 414 -10.12 22.77 6.74
CA THR A 414 -9.98 24.18 6.29
C THR A 414 -10.74 25.09 7.23
N THR A 415 -10.14 26.18 7.71
CA THR A 415 -10.86 27.21 8.49
C THR A 415 -11.43 28.25 7.52
N GLY A 416 -12.76 28.30 7.31
CA GLY A 416 -13.41 29.34 6.50
C GLY A 416 -14.61 28.87 5.67
N ASN A 417 -15.20 29.78 4.88
CA ASN A 417 -16.39 29.55 4.04
C ASN A 417 -16.17 28.56 2.87
N GLU A 418 -14.92 28.16 2.59
CA GLU A 418 -14.60 27.11 1.59
C GLU A 418 -14.88 25.68 2.10
N LYS A 419 -15.11 25.50 3.42
CA LYS A 419 -15.43 24.21 4.08
C LYS A 419 -16.56 23.43 3.42
N ASP A 420 -17.57 24.13 2.92
CA ASP A 420 -18.83 23.50 2.49
C ASP A 420 -18.83 23.13 1.01
N ARG A 421 -17.85 23.61 0.23
CA ARG A 421 -17.86 23.50 -1.24
C ARG A 421 -16.77 22.61 -1.82
N GLY A 422 -15.87 22.06 -1.00
CA GLY A 422 -14.82 21.13 -1.47
C GLY A 422 -15.39 19.98 -2.31
N TYR A 423 -16.46 19.36 -1.81
CA TYR A 423 -17.21 18.33 -2.53
C TYR A 423 -17.86 18.85 -3.83
N GLU A 424 -18.38 20.07 -3.85
CA GLU A 424 -18.93 20.69 -5.07
C GLU A 424 -17.84 20.84 -6.13
N TYR A 425 -16.64 21.30 -5.77
CA TYR A 425 -15.53 21.42 -6.73
C TYR A 425 -15.13 20.07 -7.33
N LEU A 426 -15.20 19.00 -6.53
CA LEU A 426 -14.95 17.65 -7.02
C LEU A 426 -16.07 17.12 -7.92
N LEU A 427 -17.33 17.46 -7.62
CA LEU A 427 -18.49 17.15 -8.47
C LEU A 427 -18.51 17.97 -9.78
N ASP A 428 -17.90 19.15 -9.79
CA ASP A 428 -17.72 19.94 -11.00
C ASP A 428 -16.50 19.48 -11.80
N GLY A 429 -15.75 18.50 -11.29
CA GLY A 429 -14.53 17.97 -11.89
C GLY A 429 -13.39 18.99 -11.94
N GLY A 430 -13.42 19.92 -10.99
CA GLY A 430 -12.46 21.00 -10.74
C GLY A 430 -11.07 20.50 -10.31
N CYS A 431 -10.32 21.39 -9.67
CA CYS A 431 -9.01 21.02 -9.13
C CYS A 431 -9.17 20.13 -7.90
N CYS A 432 -8.35 19.09 -7.76
CA CYS A 432 -8.27 18.28 -6.56
C CYS A 432 -6.83 18.09 -6.09
N TRP A 433 -6.70 17.70 -4.82
CA TRP A 433 -5.52 17.12 -4.20
C TRP A 433 -5.82 15.67 -3.89
N GLU A 434 -5.00 14.73 -4.35
CA GLU A 434 -5.10 13.30 -4.08
C GLU A 434 -3.71 12.77 -3.71
N ALA A 435 -3.44 12.61 -2.41
CA ALA A 435 -2.16 12.07 -1.93
C ALA A 435 -2.34 11.39 -0.57
N VAL A 436 -1.39 10.55 -0.16
CA VAL A 436 -1.37 10.04 1.21
C VAL A 436 -0.95 11.13 2.20
N GLY A 437 -1.54 11.12 3.40
CA GLY A 437 -1.17 12.06 4.46
C GLY A 437 0.17 11.77 5.14
N GLN A 438 0.70 10.56 4.95
CA GLN A 438 1.91 10.02 5.60
C GLN A 438 2.65 9.08 4.64
N LEU A 439 3.96 8.88 4.84
CA LEU A 439 4.71 7.94 4.03
C LEU A 439 4.16 6.52 4.25
N SER A 440 3.80 5.84 3.16
CA SER A 440 3.15 4.54 3.24
C SER A 440 3.98 3.45 2.57
N VAL A 441 4.22 2.36 3.30
CA VAL A 441 4.83 1.13 2.79
C VAL A 441 3.74 0.11 2.54
N ARG A 442 3.56 -0.34 1.30
CA ARG A 442 2.46 -1.22 0.90
C ARG A 442 2.96 -2.43 0.13
N GLY A 443 2.16 -3.48 0.02
CA GLY A 443 2.47 -4.62 -0.85
C GLY A 443 2.35 -4.31 -2.35
N PHE A 444 1.46 -3.39 -2.73
CA PHE A 444 1.23 -2.98 -4.12
C PHE A 444 0.48 -1.63 -4.21
N THR A 445 0.35 -1.11 -5.42
CA THR A 445 -0.49 0.05 -5.76
C THR A 445 -1.48 -0.30 -6.88
N VAL A 446 -2.61 0.42 -6.93
CA VAL A 446 -3.60 0.31 -8.00
C VAL A 446 -3.53 1.46 -9.00
N ALA A 447 -2.62 2.42 -8.77
CA ALA A 447 -2.33 3.54 -9.65
C ALA A 447 -1.04 3.29 -10.44
N THR A 448 -0.76 4.14 -11.43
CA THR A 448 0.53 4.15 -12.12
C THR A 448 1.64 4.44 -11.10
N ALA A 449 2.58 3.51 -10.93
CA ALA A 449 3.79 3.78 -10.16
C ALA A 449 4.65 4.81 -10.89
N ALA A 450 5.20 5.78 -10.15
CA ALA A 450 6.12 6.77 -10.68
C ALA A 450 7.52 6.20 -10.91
N GLY A 451 7.93 5.21 -10.10
CA GLY A 451 9.23 4.56 -10.21
C GLY A 451 9.11 3.05 -10.16
N VAL A 452 9.95 2.38 -10.96
CA VAL A 452 9.91 0.93 -11.18
C VAL A 452 11.33 0.36 -11.21
N ASP A 453 11.57 -0.71 -10.45
CA ASP A 453 12.78 -1.52 -10.53
C ASP A 453 12.55 -2.77 -11.39
N ALA A 454 12.78 -2.64 -12.70
CA ALA A 454 12.78 -3.75 -13.64
C ALA A 454 14.08 -4.57 -13.62
N GLY A 455 14.92 -4.42 -12.58
CA GLY A 455 15.99 -5.36 -12.23
C GLY A 455 15.47 -6.76 -11.93
N ARG A 456 14.17 -6.88 -11.63
CA ARG A 456 13.43 -8.14 -11.56
C ARG A 456 12.50 -8.27 -12.76
N LEU A 457 12.16 -9.51 -13.11
CA LEU A 457 11.21 -9.79 -14.17
C LEU A 457 9.83 -9.24 -13.79
N LEU A 458 9.34 -8.24 -14.50
CA LEU A 458 7.98 -7.72 -14.33
C LEU A 458 7.02 -8.47 -15.26
N PRO A 459 5.80 -8.78 -14.80
CA PRO A 459 4.80 -9.39 -15.66
C PRO A 459 4.33 -8.42 -16.74
N PRO A 460 3.85 -8.93 -17.87
CA PRO A 460 3.18 -8.11 -18.86
C PRO A 460 1.82 -7.64 -18.33
N THR A 461 1.21 -6.71 -19.07
CA THR A 461 -0.16 -6.29 -18.89
C THR A 461 -0.98 -6.40 -20.19
N ILE A 462 -2.28 -6.18 -20.09
CA ILE A 462 -3.19 -6.11 -21.23
C ILE A 462 -2.81 -4.95 -22.13
N SER A 463 -2.54 -5.22 -23.42
CA SER A 463 -2.10 -4.17 -24.35
C SER A 463 -3.21 -3.16 -24.69
N VAL A 464 -4.46 -3.61 -24.67
CA VAL A 464 -5.65 -2.85 -25.07
C VAL A 464 -6.79 -3.08 -24.07
N ALA A 465 -6.78 -2.33 -22.99
CA ALA A 465 -7.94 -1.98 -22.16
C ALA A 465 -7.47 -1.06 -21.03
N ARG A 466 -8.42 -0.56 -20.23
CA ARG A 466 -8.14 0.13 -18.96
C ARG A 466 -7.74 -0.86 -17.86
N ALA A 467 -7.15 -0.33 -16.78
CA ALA A 467 -6.65 -1.06 -15.61
C ALA A 467 -5.41 -1.93 -15.92
N GLU A 468 -4.67 -1.55 -16.97
CA GLU A 468 -3.38 -2.10 -17.32
C GLU A 468 -2.35 -1.94 -16.19
N ASP A 469 -2.32 -0.77 -15.55
CA ASP A 469 -1.39 -0.51 -14.46
C ASP A 469 -1.76 -1.37 -13.24
N THR A 470 -3.04 -1.40 -12.87
CA THR A 470 -3.55 -2.21 -11.76
C THR A 470 -3.25 -3.70 -11.98
N LEU A 471 -3.47 -4.22 -13.19
CA LEU A 471 -3.19 -5.62 -13.52
C LEU A 471 -1.70 -5.93 -13.38
N GLN A 472 -0.82 -5.07 -13.92
CA GLN A 472 0.62 -5.28 -13.83
C GLN A 472 1.08 -5.33 -12.37
N HIS A 473 0.63 -4.39 -11.54
CA HIS A 473 1.01 -4.34 -10.13
C HIS A 473 0.46 -5.52 -9.34
N THR A 474 -0.77 -5.94 -9.61
CA THR A 474 -1.38 -7.12 -9.00
C THR A 474 -0.57 -8.37 -9.32
N MET A 475 -0.26 -8.60 -10.60
CA MET A 475 0.57 -9.74 -11.02
C MET A 475 2.00 -9.65 -10.43
N THR A 476 2.56 -8.45 -10.34
CA THR A 476 3.88 -8.22 -9.75
C THR A 476 3.89 -8.60 -8.29
N HIS A 477 2.86 -8.23 -7.54
CA HIS A 477 2.70 -8.59 -6.14
C HIS A 477 2.53 -10.11 -5.96
N LEU A 478 1.80 -10.79 -6.86
CA LEU A 478 1.68 -12.25 -6.83
C LEU A 478 3.02 -12.95 -7.10
N LEU A 479 3.85 -12.42 -8.00
CA LEU A 479 5.19 -12.95 -8.29
C LEU A 479 6.20 -12.63 -7.18
N TYR A 480 6.05 -11.47 -6.52
CA TYR A 480 6.95 -10.99 -5.48
C TYR A 480 6.16 -10.49 -4.26
N PRO A 481 5.58 -11.40 -3.46
CA PRO A 481 4.71 -11.03 -2.33
C PRO A 481 5.42 -10.24 -1.23
N GLN A 482 6.76 -10.40 -1.14
CA GLN A 482 7.61 -9.66 -0.20
C GLN A 482 8.20 -8.37 -0.80
N SER A 483 7.87 -8.03 -2.06
CA SER A 483 8.23 -6.72 -2.59
C SER A 483 7.30 -5.66 -2.01
N VAL A 484 7.79 -4.42 -1.93
CA VAL A 484 7.04 -3.31 -1.39
C VAL A 484 6.96 -2.16 -2.38
N HIS A 485 5.89 -1.41 -2.23
CA HIS A 485 5.62 -0.13 -2.85
C HIS A 485 5.77 0.98 -1.81
N ILE A 486 6.50 2.04 -2.14
CA ILE A 486 6.58 3.25 -1.31
C ILE A 486 5.71 4.34 -1.93
N GLU A 487 4.67 4.74 -1.22
CA GLU A 487 3.83 5.89 -1.60
C GLU A 487 4.26 7.11 -0.77
N PHE A 488 4.75 8.14 -1.45
CA PHE A 488 5.23 9.34 -0.79
C PHE A 488 4.09 10.32 -0.44
N PRO A 489 4.18 11.05 0.69
CA PRO A 489 3.13 11.97 1.16
C PRO A 489 3.20 13.37 0.52
N TRP A 490 3.49 13.40 -0.78
CA TRP A 490 3.53 14.61 -1.56
C TRP A 490 2.97 14.34 -2.95
N ALA A 491 2.64 15.42 -3.66
CA ALA A 491 1.99 15.38 -4.95
C ALA A 491 2.77 16.17 -6.00
N LEU A 492 2.63 15.74 -7.25
CA LEU A 492 3.07 16.49 -8.43
C LEU A 492 1.88 17.18 -9.10
N ALA A 493 2.14 18.34 -9.70
CA ALA A 493 1.13 19.03 -10.48
C ALA A 493 0.70 18.18 -11.68
N HIS A 494 -0.61 18.14 -11.91
CA HIS A 494 -1.24 17.45 -13.00
C HIS A 494 -1.92 18.46 -13.92
N ASN A 495 -1.22 18.78 -15.00
CA ASN A 495 -1.53 19.82 -15.98
C ASN A 495 -2.40 19.26 -17.11
N ARG A 496 -3.65 18.91 -16.78
CA ARG A 496 -4.70 18.67 -17.76
C ARG A 496 -5.76 19.76 -17.69
N THR A 497 -6.41 20.02 -18.82
CA THR A 497 -7.66 20.76 -18.85
C THR A 497 -8.63 20.14 -17.85
N VAL A 498 -9.21 21.00 -17.01
CA VAL A 498 -10.25 20.63 -16.04
C VAL A 498 -11.41 19.99 -16.81
N LYS A 499 -11.84 18.80 -16.37
CA LYS A 499 -12.94 18.07 -17.01
C LYS A 499 -14.20 18.30 -16.20
N HIS A 500 -15.22 18.89 -16.79
CA HIS A 500 -16.54 18.94 -16.14
C HIS A 500 -17.26 17.60 -16.27
N TRP A 501 -17.72 17.06 -15.14
CA TRP A 501 -18.52 15.83 -15.15
C TRP A 501 -19.89 16.11 -15.76
N ARG A 502 -20.34 15.22 -16.64
CA ARG A 502 -21.71 15.29 -17.16
C ARG A 502 -22.65 14.56 -16.22
N ASN A 503 -23.81 15.14 -15.92
CA ASN A 503 -24.82 14.55 -15.03
C ASN A 503 -25.24 13.13 -15.42
N ASP A 504 -25.26 12.81 -16.72
CA ASP A 504 -25.62 11.48 -17.20
C ASP A 504 -24.62 10.39 -16.79
N THR A 505 -23.40 10.77 -16.40
CA THR A 505 -22.37 9.83 -15.98
C THR A 505 -22.66 9.22 -14.61
N PHE A 506 -23.32 9.98 -13.73
CA PHE A 506 -23.77 9.48 -12.42
C PHE A 506 -24.98 8.56 -12.52
N ASN A 507 -25.75 8.68 -13.61
CA ASN A 507 -27.00 7.93 -13.83
C ASN A 507 -26.83 6.62 -14.60
N LYS A 508 -25.59 6.24 -14.96
CA LYS A 508 -25.30 4.98 -15.67
C LYS A 508 -24.42 4.08 -14.80
N PRO A 509 -24.68 2.76 -14.77
CA PRO A 509 -23.81 1.83 -14.06
C PRO A 509 -22.37 1.93 -14.57
N PRO A 510 -21.36 1.73 -13.72
CA PRO A 510 -19.97 1.64 -14.14
C PRO A 510 -19.83 0.53 -15.19
N GLY A 511 -19.34 0.89 -16.37
CA GLY A 511 -18.86 -0.12 -17.32
C GLY A 511 -17.53 -0.63 -16.79
N PHE A 512 -17.50 -1.90 -16.39
CA PHE A 512 -16.27 -2.59 -16.00
C PHE A 512 -15.64 -3.26 -17.22
N GLY A 513 -14.39 -2.93 -17.48
CA GLY A 513 -13.57 -3.72 -18.41
C GLY A 513 -13.18 -5.07 -17.78
N LEU A 514 -12.82 -6.05 -18.60
CA LEU A 514 -12.32 -7.35 -18.13
C LEU A 514 -11.10 -7.18 -17.21
N GLY A 515 -10.19 -6.24 -17.51
CA GLY A 515 -9.03 -5.94 -16.66
C GLY A 515 -9.43 -5.42 -15.28
N GLU A 516 -10.42 -4.52 -15.21
CA GLU A 516 -10.96 -4.01 -13.95
C GLU A 516 -11.63 -5.13 -13.15
N LEU A 517 -12.40 -6.02 -13.79
CA LEU A 517 -13.02 -7.17 -13.14
C LEU A 517 -11.97 -8.14 -12.57
N ILE A 518 -10.93 -8.46 -13.33
CA ILE A 518 -9.83 -9.33 -12.87
C ILE A 518 -9.14 -8.71 -11.65
N CYS A 519 -8.89 -7.40 -11.67
CA CYS A 519 -8.28 -6.71 -10.54
C CYS A 519 -9.18 -6.72 -9.30
N ILE A 520 -10.49 -6.50 -9.46
CA ILE A 520 -11.46 -6.59 -8.36
C ILE A 520 -11.43 -7.98 -7.74
N LEU A 521 -11.54 -9.04 -8.55
CA LEU A 521 -11.52 -10.42 -8.07
C LEU A 521 -10.19 -10.78 -7.37
N ALA A 522 -9.06 -10.30 -7.89
CA ALA A 522 -7.75 -10.51 -7.27
C ALA A 522 -7.61 -9.76 -5.93
N SER A 523 -8.22 -8.57 -5.81
CA SER A 523 -8.21 -7.78 -4.57
C SER A 523 -9.16 -8.33 -3.50
N GLU A 524 -10.31 -8.90 -3.90
CA GLU A 524 -11.29 -9.50 -2.98
C GLU A 524 -10.77 -10.81 -2.37
N GLN A 525 -9.93 -11.57 -3.09
CA GLN A 525 -9.26 -12.74 -2.53
C GLN A 525 -8.24 -12.42 -1.42
N GLN A 526 -7.88 -11.14 -1.21
CA GLN A 526 -7.05 -10.74 -0.08
C GLN A 526 -7.87 -10.36 1.17
N GLU A 527 -9.18 -10.11 1.02
CA GLU A 527 -10.08 -9.77 2.15
C GLU A 527 -10.87 -10.99 2.68
N LEU A 528 -10.91 -12.11 1.93
CA LEU A 528 -11.46 -13.42 2.32
C LEU A 528 -10.36 -14.36 2.85
#